data_AF-A0A1Y6BN67-F1
#
_entry.id   AF-A0A1Y6BN67-F1
#
_cell.length_a   1.000
_cell.length_b   1.000
_cell.length_c   1.000
_cell.angle_alpha   90.00
_cell.angle_beta   90.00
_cell.angle_gamma   90.00
#
_symmetry.space_group_name_H-M   'P 1'
#
loop_
_entity.id
_entity.type
_entity.pdbx_description
1 polymer ?
#
loop_
_entity_poly.entity_id
_entity_poly.type
_entity_poly.pdbx_seq_one_letter_code
_entity_poly.pdbx_strand_id
1 'polypeptide(L)' 'MIDDDVFDPMPEAPIEPTDDMCCGSGCEPCVWDTYTAELNDYRRKLAEWQAREAARQAAAPQDGA' A
#
# COMPACT_ATOMS: atom_id res chain seq x y z
N MET A 1 -7.64 23.91 -14.74
CA MET A 1 -7.04 23.58 -13.42
C MET A 1 -6.83 22.09 -13.49
N ILE A 2 -5.58 21.65 -13.59
CA ILE A 2 -5.24 20.28 -13.97
C ILE A 2 -5.67 19.33 -12.85
N ASP A 3 -6.58 18.46 -13.26
CA ASP A 3 -6.92 17.10 -12.84
C ASP A 3 -5.99 16.46 -11.79
N ASP A 4 -6.06 16.95 -10.55
CA ASP A 4 -5.49 16.28 -9.37
C ASP A 4 -6.23 14.96 -9.06
N ASP A 5 -7.40 14.74 -9.70
CA ASP A 5 -8.22 13.53 -9.63
C ASP A 5 -7.54 12.30 -10.28
N VAL A 6 -6.45 12.47 -11.05
CA VAL A 6 -5.74 11.39 -11.76
C VAL A 6 -4.61 10.73 -10.96
N PHE A 7 -4.19 11.31 -9.85
CA PHE A 7 -3.22 10.67 -8.96
C PHE A 7 -3.95 9.85 -7.90
N ASP A 8 -4.34 8.62 -8.24
CA ASP A 8 -4.64 7.57 -7.25
C ASP A 8 -3.36 6.72 -7.13
N PRO A 9 -2.35 7.14 -6.34
CA PRO A 9 -1.10 6.41 -6.24
C PRO A 9 -1.35 5.04 -5.63
N MET A 10 -0.68 4.02 -6.18
CA MET A 10 -0.69 2.69 -5.61
C MET A 10 -0.23 2.78 -4.15
N PRO A 11 -0.96 2.17 -3.19
CA PRO A 11 -0.50 2.13 -1.81
C PRO A 11 0.89 1.49 -1.76
N GLU A 12 1.75 1.97 -0.87
CA GLU A 12 3.08 1.42 -0.70
C GLU A 12 3.05 0.30 0.35
N ALA A 13 3.72 -0.82 0.03
CA ALA A 13 3.84 -1.92 0.97
C ALA A 13 4.72 -1.51 2.16
N PRO A 14 4.36 -1.90 3.40
CA PRO A 14 5.22 -1.66 4.54
C PRO A 14 6.56 -2.39 4.34
N ILE A 15 7.63 -1.77 4.81
CA ILE A 15 8.98 -2.34 4.74
C ILE A 15 9.07 -3.44 5.79
N GLU A 16 9.55 -4.62 5.36
CA GLU A 16 9.77 -5.73 6.28
C GLU A 16 10.81 -5.34 7.33
N PRO A 17 10.49 -5.43 8.63
CA PRO A 17 11.42 -5.05 9.67
C PRO A 17 12.60 -6.03 9.71
N THR A 18 13.81 -5.51 9.91
CA THR A 18 14.99 -6.35 10.11
C THR A 18 15.08 -6.83 11.56
N ASP A 19 15.85 -7.90 11.80
CA ASP A 19 16.11 -8.39 13.16
C ASP A 19 16.75 -7.32 14.07
N ASP A 20 17.47 -6.34 13.50
CA ASP A 20 18.02 -5.20 14.25
C ASP A 20 16.93 -4.24 14.77
N MET A 21 15.75 -4.20 14.13
CA MET A 21 14.59 -3.46 14.62
C MET A 21 13.84 -4.24 15.72
N CYS A 22 14.08 -5.55 15.80
CA CYS A 22 13.60 -6.37 16.88
C CYS A 22 14.54 -6.22 18.08
N CYS A 23 14.09 -5.50 19.09
CA CYS A 23 14.78 -5.32 20.37
C CYS A 23 15.13 -6.65 21.10
N GLY A 24 14.61 -7.81 20.64
CA GLY A 24 15.06 -9.15 21.05
C GLY A 24 14.75 -9.56 22.50
N SER A 25 14.27 -8.63 23.33
CA SER A 25 14.03 -8.82 24.76
C SER A 25 12.62 -8.42 25.20
N GLY A 26 11.65 -8.34 24.28
CA GLY A 26 10.25 -8.04 24.60
C GLY A 26 9.90 -6.55 24.66
N CYS A 27 10.51 -5.72 23.80
CA CYS A 27 9.99 -4.36 23.62
C CYS A 27 8.56 -4.43 23.05
N GLU A 28 7.61 -3.81 23.75
CA GLU A 28 6.24 -3.60 23.27
C GLU A 28 6.08 -2.17 22.73
N PRO A 29 5.54 -2.00 21.51
CA PRO A 29 4.96 -3.02 20.64
C PRO A 29 6.01 -3.83 19.85
N CYS A 30 5.73 -5.12 19.65
CA CYS A 30 6.53 -5.98 18.76
C CYS A 30 6.50 -5.41 17.35
N VAL A 31 7.68 -5.25 16.73
CA VAL A 31 7.79 -4.71 15.36
C VAL A 31 7.04 -5.59 14.34
N TRP A 32 7.01 -6.90 14.58
CA TRP A 32 6.27 -7.86 13.74
C TRP A 32 4.76 -7.71 13.84
N ASP A 33 4.23 -7.39 15.03
CA ASP A 33 2.79 -7.15 15.22
C ASP A 33 2.37 -5.87 14.50
N THR A 34 3.20 -4.82 14.61
CA THR A 34 2.99 -3.55 13.91
C THR A 34 3.04 -3.77 12.39
N TYR A 35 4.09 -4.42 11.89
CA TYR A 35 4.23 -4.75 10.48
C TYR A 35 3.05 -5.57 9.95
N THR A 36 2.60 -6.58 10.70
CA THR A 36 1.47 -7.41 10.29
C THR A 36 0.16 -6.61 10.24
N ALA A 37 -0.06 -5.70 11.19
CA ALA A 37 -1.22 -4.81 11.18
C ALA A 37 -1.19 -3.86 9.96
N GLU A 38 -0.05 -3.24 9.68
CA GLU A 38 0.13 -2.37 8.52
C GLU A 38 0.01 -3.14 7.20
N LEU A 39 0.54 -4.37 7.13
CA LEU A 39 0.45 -5.21 5.94
C LEU A 39 -1.00 -5.61 5.64
N ASN A 40 -1.82 -5.86 6.68
CA ASN A 40 -3.24 -6.13 6.52
C ASN A 40 -4.00 -4.90 6.01
N ASP A 41 -3.70 -3.71 6.54
CA ASP A 41 -4.29 -2.45 6.06
C ASP A 41 -3.87 -2.15 4.61
N TYR A 42 -2.58 -2.35 4.29
CA TYR A 42 -2.04 -2.26 2.94
C TYR A 42 -2.79 -3.17 1.97
N ARG A 43 -2.97 -4.45 2.30
CA ARG A 43 -3.69 -5.41 1.43
C ARG A 43 -5.14 -4.97 1.16
N ARG A 44 -5.82 -4.42 2.16
CA ARG A 44 -7.18 -3.88 2.00
C ARG A 44 -7.18 -2.68 1.05
N LYS A 45 -6.32 -1.69 1.31
CA LYS A 45 -6.17 -0.50 0.46
C LYS A 45 -5.78 -0.87 -0.97
N LEU A 46 -4.90 -1.85 -1.14
CA LEU A 46 -4.46 -2.34 -2.44
C LEU A 46 -5.62 -2.97 -3.21
N ALA A 47 -6.46 -3.77 -2.56
CA ALA A 47 -7.63 -4.36 -3.22
C ALA A 47 -8.62 -3.28 -3.69
N GLU A 48 -8.88 -2.27 -2.86
CA GLU A 48 -9.74 -1.13 -3.23
C GLU A 48 -9.11 -0.31 -4.36
N TRP A 49 -7.81 -0.07 -4.29
CA TRP A 49 -7.05 0.63 -5.33
C TRP A 49 -7.10 -0.13 -6.65
N GLN A 50 -6.84 -1.44 -6.66
CA GLN A 50 -6.91 -2.28 -7.87
C GLN A 50 -8.30 -2.25 -8.52
N ALA A 51 -9.37 -2.23 -7.73
CA ALA A 51 -10.73 -2.13 -8.25
C ALA A 51 -10.99 -0.78 -8.94
N ARG A 52 -10.53 0.32 -8.32
CA ARG A 52 -10.61 1.66 -8.93
C ARG A 52 -9.73 1.75 -10.17
N GLU A 53 -8.50 1.27 -10.08
CA GLU A 53 -7.52 1.29 -11.16
C GLU A 53 -7.98 0.45 -12.35
N ALA A 54 -8.59 -0.73 -12.15
CA ALA A 54 -9.18 -1.51 -13.23
C ALA A 54 -10.32 -0.75 -13.93
N ALA A 55 -11.16 -0.04 -13.16
CA ALA A 55 -12.21 0.82 -13.73
C ALA A 55 -11.61 2.03 -14.48
N ARG A 56 -10.51 2.61 -13.98
CA ARG A 56 -9.76 3.67 -14.66
C ARG A 56 -9.14 3.18 -15.96
N GLN A 57 -8.46 2.03 -15.95
CA GLN A 57 -7.86 1.44 -17.15
C GLN A 57 -8.91 1.05 -18.19
N ALA A 58 -10.11 0.66 -17.76
CA ALA A 58 -11.24 0.44 -18.66
C ALA A 58 -11.81 1.75 -19.23
N ALA A 59 -11.77 2.84 -18.46
CA ALA A 59 -12.27 4.16 -18.86
C ALA A 59 -11.22 5.04 -19.58
N ALA A 60 -9.93 4.76 -19.39
CA ALA A 60 -8.81 5.41 -20.05
C ALA A 60 -8.48 4.60 -21.31
N PRO A 61 -8.85 5.07 -22.51
CA PRO A 61 -8.52 4.38 -23.73
C PRO A 61 -7.02 4.57 -23.99
N GLN A 62 -6.16 3.75 -23.37
CA GLN A 62 -4.77 3.48 -23.76
C GLN A 62 -4.13 4.58 -24.63
N ASP A 63 -3.80 5.71 -24.02
CA ASP A 63 -2.97 6.76 -24.61
C ASP A 63 -1.53 6.22 -24.71
N GLY A 64 -1.16 5.71 -25.88
CA GLY A 64 0.25 5.42 -26.17
C GLY A 64 0.48 4.42 -27.29
N ALA A 65 0.30 4.87 -28.53
CA ALA A 65 1.01 4.34 -29.70
C ALA A 65 2.47 4.80 -29.70
#